data_AF-A0A924GDW7-F1
#
_entry.id   AF-A0A924GDW7-F1
#
_cell.length_a   1.000
_cell.length_b   1.000
_cell.length_c   1.000
_cell.angle_alpha   90.00
_cell.angle_beta   90.00
_cell.angle_gamma   90.00
#
_symmetry.space_group_name_H-M   'P 1'
#
loop_
_entity.id
_entity.type
_entity.pdbx_description
1 polymer ?
#
loop_
_entity_poly.entity_id
_entity_poly.type
_entity_poly.pdbx_seq_one_letter_code
_entity_poly.pdbx_strand_id
1 'polypeptide(L)'
;MESLQPAAQAPDRNLALDLVRVTEAGAMAAGRWVGRGDKNGADGVAVNAMRTLINTVQMNGVVVIGEGEKDEAPMLFNGEEVGDGTGPECDVAVDPIDGTTLTAKSLPNAVSVMAVAPRGTMYDPSAVFYMEKLIAGPEAADVVDIRLPIAENIALVAKAKGISLSDVTVCVLDRPRHQGLVDEIRAAGARIKFIIDGDVAGGITAARPDTGVDLLVGIGGTPVGIITACARKCIGGT
;
A
#
# COMPACT_ATOMS: atom_id res chain seq x y z
N MET A 1 9.76 -55.91 -2.80
CA MET A 1 9.99 -54.58 -3.43
C MET A 1 8.89 -53.69 -2.88
N GLU A 2 9.17 -52.93 -1.82
CA GLU A 2 8.18 -51.98 -1.27
C GLU A 2 7.93 -50.90 -2.31
N SER A 3 6.65 -50.65 -2.60
CA SER A 3 6.23 -49.60 -3.52
C SER A 3 6.56 -48.25 -2.90
N LEU A 4 7.51 -47.53 -3.48
CA LEU A 4 7.77 -46.13 -3.18
C LEU A 4 6.56 -45.30 -3.65
N GLN A 5 5.59 -45.09 -2.77
CA GLN A 5 4.52 -44.11 -3.01
C GLN A 5 4.96 -42.76 -2.41
N PRO A 6 4.74 -41.64 -3.14
CA PRO A 6 4.93 -40.32 -2.57
C PRO A 6 4.03 -40.14 -1.35
N ALA A 7 4.49 -39.41 -0.33
CA ALA A 7 3.66 -39.03 0.80
C ALA A 7 2.39 -38.33 0.31
N ALA A 8 1.23 -38.71 0.85
CA ALA A 8 -0.09 -38.17 0.49
C ALA A 8 -0.32 -36.74 1.00
N GLN A 9 0.74 -35.97 1.24
CA GLN A 9 0.64 -34.59 1.68
C GLN A 9 0.59 -33.71 0.44
N ALA A 10 -0.57 -33.09 0.21
CA ALA A 10 -0.70 -32.06 -0.82
C ALA A 10 0.40 -31.00 -0.60
N PRO A 11 1.05 -30.49 -1.66
CA PRO A 11 2.04 -29.43 -1.51
C PRO A 11 1.40 -28.26 -0.75
N ASP A 12 2.13 -27.75 0.23
CA ASP A 12 1.70 -26.64 1.07
C ASP A 12 1.28 -25.47 0.18
N ARG A 13 0.04 -24.99 0.33
CA ARG A 13 -0.41 -23.80 -0.40
C ARG A 13 0.31 -22.62 0.21
N ASN A 14 1.25 -22.08 -0.55
CA ASN A 14 1.95 -20.87 -0.14
C ASN A 14 0.94 -19.71 -0.15
N LEU A 15 0.48 -19.32 1.05
CA LEU A 15 -0.46 -18.21 1.25
C LEU A 15 -0.02 -16.96 0.47
N ALA A 16 1.27 -16.63 0.45
CA ALA A 16 1.75 -15.48 -0.30
C ALA A 16 1.50 -15.58 -1.82
N LEU A 17 1.62 -16.77 -2.42
CA LEU A 17 1.33 -16.96 -3.85
C LEU A 17 -0.16 -16.89 -4.15
N ASP A 18 -1.02 -17.33 -3.22
CA ASP A 18 -2.46 -17.20 -3.38
C ASP A 18 -2.92 -15.73 -3.24
N LEU A 19 -2.31 -14.96 -2.33
CA LEU A 19 -2.57 -13.53 -2.19
C LEU A 19 -2.14 -12.71 -3.42
N VAL A 20 -1.07 -13.10 -4.11
CA VAL A 20 -0.69 -12.47 -5.40
C VAL A 20 -1.82 -12.60 -6.42
N ARG A 21 -2.50 -13.75 -6.48
CA ARG A 21 -3.60 -13.94 -7.43
C ARG A 21 -4.79 -13.03 -7.10
N VAL A 22 -4.99 -12.71 -5.82
CA VAL A 22 -6.10 -11.84 -5.38
C VAL A 22 -5.92 -10.43 -5.94
N THR A 23 -4.71 -9.87 -5.83
CA THR A 23 -4.41 -8.56 -6.42
C THR A 23 -4.35 -8.60 -7.95
N GLU A 24 -3.89 -9.71 -8.57
CA GLU A 24 -4.00 -9.91 -10.02
C GLU A 24 -5.45 -9.88 -10.50
N ALA A 25 -6.37 -10.53 -9.79
CA ALA A 25 -7.79 -10.53 -10.15
C ALA A 25 -8.38 -9.12 -10.09
N GLY A 26 -8.07 -8.37 -9.03
CA GLY A 26 -8.45 -6.96 -8.88
C GLY A 26 -7.93 -6.09 -10.03
N ALA A 27 -6.62 -6.14 -10.27
CA ALA A 27 -5.95 -5.37 -11.31
C ALA A 27 -6.46 -5.72 -12.72
N MET A 28 -6.69 -7.00 -13.02
CA MET A 28 -7.19 -7.45 -14.33
C MET A 28 -8.64 -7.06 -14.57
N ALA A 29 -9.48 -7.03 -13.53
CA ALA A 29 -10.85 -6.54 -13.60
C ALA A 29 -10.86 -5.02 -13.84
N ALA A 30 -10.14 -4.26 -13.01
CA ALA A 30 -9.99 -2.81 -13.12
C ALA A 30 -9.35 -2.37 -14.44
N GLY A 31 -8.38 -3.14 -14.96
CA GLY A 31 -7.63 -2.85 -16.17
C GLY A 31 -8.51 -2.63 -17.40
N ARG A 32 -9.69 -3.25 -17.45
CA ARG A 32 -10.66 -3.07 -18.54
C ARG A 32 -11.34 -1.70 -18.52
N TRP A 33 -11.27 -1.00 -17.40
CA TRP A 33 -11.89 0.31 -17.14
C TRP A 33 -10.91 1.48 -17.23
N VAL A 34 -9.62 1.20 -17.46
CA VAL A 34 -8.59 2.21 -17.62
C VAL A 34 -9.00 3.21 -18.71
N GLY A 35 -9.02 4.50 -18.35
CA GLY A 35 -9.35 5.60 -19.27
C GLY A 35 -10.82 5.76 -19.64
N ARG A 36 -11.75 5.03 -19.00
CA ARG A 36 -13.19 5.12 -19.30
C ARG A 36 -13.93 6.25 -18.58
N GLY A 37 -13.27 6.99 -17.70
CA GLY A 37 -13.88 8.08 -16.93
C GLY A 37 -14.84 7.62 -15.82
N ASP A 38 -15.03 6.31 -15.62
CA ASP A 38 -15.89 5.74 -14.58
C ASP A 38 -15.05 5.10 -13.47
N LYS A 39 -14.78 5.89 -12.43
CA LYS A 39 -13.99 5.44 -11.28
C LYS A 39 -14.74 4.43 -10.41
N ASN A 40 -16.05 4.62 -10.22
CA ASN A 40 -16.85 3.77 -9.34
C ASN A 40 -17.13 2.42 -9.99
N GLY A 41 -17.34 2.40 -11.32
CA GLY A 41 -17.46 1.16 -12.09
C GLY A 41 -16.16 0.35 -12.09
N ALA A 42 -15.01 1.01 -12.23
CA ALA A 42 -13.70 0.37 -12.11
C ALA A 42 -13.52 -0.29 -10.74
N ASP A 43 -13.82 0.46 -9.68
CA ASP A 43 -13.67 0.03 -8.30
C ASP A 43 -14.57 -1.16 -7.96
N GLY A 44 -15.86 -1.05 -8.28
CA GLY A 44 -16.84 -2.11 -8.01
C GLY A 44 -16.49 -3.46 -8.66
N VAL A 45 -15.91 -3.46 -9.87
CA VAL A 45 -15.46 -4.73 -10.48
C VAL A 45 -14.20 -5.29 -9.83
N ALA A 46 -13.30 -4.43 -9.35
CA ALA A 46 -12.10 -4.83 -8.64
C ALA A 46 -12.45 -5.45 -7.29
N VAL A 47 -13.28 -4.75 -6.50
CA VAL A 47 -13.83 -5.24 -5.21
C VAL A 47 -14.44 -6.63 -5.38
N ASN A 48 -15.30 -6.81 -6.38
CA ASN A 48 -15.94 -8.10 -6.64
C ASN A 48 -14.94 -9.20 -7.01
N ALA A 49 -13.99 -8.90 -7.90
CA ALA A 49 -12.97 -9.86 -8.32
C ALA A 49 -12.07 -10.30 -7.15
N MET A 50 -11.60 -9.34 -6.34
CA MET A 50 -10.80 -9.64 -5.15
C MET A 50 -11.59 -10.42 -4.11
N ARG A 51 -12.82 -9.99 -3.78
CA ARG A 51 -13.68 -10.70 -2.82
C ARG A 51 -13.98 -12.14 -3.25
N THR A 52 -14.21 -12.36 -4.54
CA THR A 52 -14.44 -13.70 -5.07
C THR A 52 -13.22 -14.60 -4.86
N LEU A 53 -12.02 -14.10 -5.16
CA LEU A 53 -10.82 -14.91 -5.09
C LEU A 53 -10.28 -15.08 -3.67
N ILE A 54 -10.32 -14.01 -2.85
CA ILE A 54 -9.83 -14.05 -1.47
C ILE A 54 -10.59 -15.09 -0.64
N ASN A 55 -11.87 -15.34 -0.93
CA ASN A 55 -12.69 -16.38 -0.29
C ASN A 55 -12.33 -17.82 -0.70
N THR A 56 -11.37 -18.01 -1.60
CA THR A 56 -10.82 -19.33 -1.98
C THR A 56 -9.46 -19.61 -1.34
N VAL A 57 -8.90 -18.63 -0.63
CA VAL A 57 -7.59 -18.70 0.01
C VAL A 57 -7.74 -19.48 1.33
N GLN A 58 -6.77 -20.36 1.60
CA GLN A 58 -6.69 -21.11 2.86
C GLN A 58 -6.23 -20.20 4.01
N MET A 59 -7.14 -19.36 4.47
CA MET A 59 -6.96 -18.53 5.68
C MET A 59 -8.29 -18.33 6.40
N ASN A 60 -8.20 -18.06 7.70
CA ASN A 60 -9.28 -17.50 8.50
C ASN A 60 -9.04 -16.01 8.66
N GLY A 61 -9.39 -15.23 7.63
CA GLY A 61 -9.12 -13.80 7.54
C GLY A 61 -10.27 -12.95 8.09
N VAL A 62 -9.95 -11.79 8.67
CA VAL A 62 -10.93 -10.72 8.93
C VAL A 62 -10.40 -9.42 8.33
N VAL A 63 -11.23 -8.75 7.57
CA VAL A 63 -10.92 -7.44 6.99
C VAL A 63 -10.90 -6.40 8.11
N VAL A 64 -9.71 -5.90 8.46
CA VAL A 64 -9.53 -4.78 9.41
C VAL A 64 -9.57 -3.44 8.67
N ILE A 65 -9.16 -3.44 7.40
CA ILE A 65 -9.16 -2.27 6.54
C ILE A 65 -9.74 -2.67 5.19
N GLY A 66 -10.88 -2.12 4.83
CA GLY A 66 -11.52 -2.39 3.54
C GLY A 66 -12.17 -1.16 2.91
N GLU A 67 -13.21 -1.40 2.12
CA GLU A 67 -13.94 -0.38 1.35
C GLU A 67 -14.71 0.62 2.24
N GLY A 68 -14.95 0.26 3.50
CA GLY A 68 -15.65 1.08 4.47
C GLY A 68 -16.38 0.26 5.52
N GLU A 69 -17.27 0.94 6.24
CA GLU A 69 -18.16 0.30 7.22
C GLU A 69 -19.22 -0.56 6.52
N LYS A 70 -19.72 -1.59 7.20
CA LYS A 70 -20.68 -2.56 6.64
C LYS A 70 -21.93 -1.93 6.01
N ASP A 71 -22.40 -0.82 6.57
CA ASP A 71 -23.59 -0.12 6.08
C ASP A 71 -23.32 0.71 4.81
N GLU A 72 -22.06 1.02 4.52
CA GLU A 72 -21.61 1.83 3.39
C GLU A 72 -20.96 1.00 2.28
N ALA A 73 -20.38 -0.16 2.64
CA ALA A 73 -19.69 -1.08 1.75
C ALA A 73 -20.34 -2.48 1.75
N PRO A 74 -20.95 -2.94 0.64
CA PRO A 74 -21.60 -4.26 0.59
C PRO A 74 -20.60 -5.43 0.52
N MET A 75 -19.32 -5.15 0.28
CA MET A 75 -18.25 -6.10 0.02
C MET A 75 -16.94 -5.55 0.55
N LEU A 76 -16.10 -6.41 1.10
CA LEU A 76 -14.82 -6.08 1.73
C LEU A 76 -14.97 -4.98 2.78
N PHE A 77 -16.00 -5.08 3.63
CA PHE A 77 -16.23 -4.11 4.71
C PHE A 77 -15.42 -4.44 5.97
N ASN A 78 -15.19 -3.45 6.82
CA ASN A 78 -14.51 -3.65 8.11
C ASN A 78 -15.25 -4.68 8.98
N GLY A 79 -14.56 -5.76 9.35
CA GLY A 79 -15.10 -6.90 10.08
C GLY A 79 -15.61 -8.05 9.21
N GLU A 80 -15.51 -7.98 7.88
CA GLU A 80 -15.88 -9.11 7.02
C GLU A 80 -14.91 -10.29 7.20
N GLU A 81 -15.46 -11.49 7.40
CA GLU A 81 -14.71 -12.75 7.37
C GLU A 81 -14.40 -13.14 5.92
N VAL A 82 -13.12 -13.42 5.64
CA VAL A 82 -12.62 -13.76 4.29
C VAL A 82 -11.68 -14.96 4.32
N GLY A 83 -11.57 -15.65 3.19
CA GLY A 83 -10.91 -16.94 3.09
C GLY A 83 -11.89 -18.10 3.18
N ASP A 84 -11.38 -19.33 3.03
CA ASP A 84 -12.21 -20.55 3.11
C ASP A 84 -12.44 -21.02 4.56
N GLY A 85 -11.92 -20.29 5.55
CA GLY A 85 -12.04 -20.59 6.97
C GLY A 85 -11.04 -21.62 7.49
N THR A 86 -10.17 -22.15 6.62
CA THR A 86 -9.08 -23.05 7.01
C THR A 86 -7.76 -22.28 7.14
N GLY A 87 -6.75 -22.86 7.79
CA GLY A 87 -5.42 -22.23 7.87
C GLY A 87 -5.30 -21.16 8.97
N PRO A 88 -4.33 -20.22 8.84
CA PRO A 88 -3.98 -19.29 9.90
C PRO A 88 -5.04 -18.19 10.11
N GLU A 89 -5.15 -17.70 11.34
CA GLU A 89 -5.95 -16.51 11.67
C GLU A 89 -5.20 -15.23 11.29
N CYS A 90 -5.82 -14.40 10.45
CA CYS A 90 -5.14 -13.25 9.86
C CYS A 90 -6.00 -11.99 9.83
N ASP A 91 -5.38 -10.84 10.11
CA ASP A 91 -5.93 -9.53 9.79
C ASP A 91 -5.62 -9.20 8.33
N VAL A 92 -6.61 -8.67 7.62
CA VAL A 92 -6.52 -8.35 6.20
C VAL A 92 -6.79 -6.86 6.00
N ALA A 93 -5.89 -6.21 5.27
CA ALA A 93 -6.14 -4.92 4.67
C ALA A 93 -6.24 -5.07 3.15
N VAL A 94 -7.27 -4.50 2.55
CA VAL A 94 -7.45 -4.46 1.10
C VAL A 94 -7.66 -3.04 0.65
N ASP A 95 -7.04 -2.70 -0.48
CA ASP A 95 -7.39 -1.53 -1.28
C ASP A 95 -7.45 -2.00 -2.74
N PRO A 96 -8.66 -2.39 -3.16
CA PRO A 96 -8.96 -2.87 -4.50
C PRO A 96 -8.33 -2.07 -5.62
N ILE A 97 -8.42 -0.75 -5.54
CA ILE A 97 -7.76 0.18 -6.44
C ILE A 97 -7.30 1.41 -5.66
N ASP A 98 -6.02 1.41 -5.25
CA ASP A 98 -5.37 2.65 -4.84
C ASP A 98 -5.22 3.52 -6.09
N GLY A 99 -5.98 4.62 -6.14
CA GLY A 99 -6.06 5.50 -7.30
C GLY A 99 -7.17 5.15 -8.30
N THR A 100 -8.42 4.97 -7.84
CA THR A 100 -9.60 4.88 -8.74
C THR A 100 -9.68 6.04 -9.73
N THR A 101 -9.32 7.26 -9.32
CA THR A 101 -9.21 8.43 -10.20
C THR A 101 -8.13 8.26 -11.26
N LEU A 102 -6.98 7.67 -10.89
CA LEU A 102 -5.88 7.40 -11.81
C LEU A 102 -6.32 6.39 -12.88
N THR A 103 -6.96 5.31 -12.45
CA THR A 103 -7.55 4.28 -13.33
C THR A 103 -8.52 4.90 -14.32
N ALA A 104 -9.52 5.64 -13.84
CA ALA A 104 -10.54 6.25 -14.68
C ALA A 104 -9.96 7.23 -15.72
N LYS A 105 -8.86 7.91 -15.39
CA LYS A 105 -8.18 8.88 -16.26
C LYS A 105 -7.01 8.31 -17.07
N SER A 106 -6.71 7.02 -16.95
CA SER A 106 -5.54 6.38 -17.56
C SER A 106 -4.21 7.05 -17.18
N LEU A 107 -4.08 7.40 -15.90
CA LEU A 107 -2.86 7.97 -15.33
C LEU A 107 -2.04 6.87 -14.64
N PRO A 108 -0.70 7.03 -14.55
CA PRO A 108 0.17 6.04 -13.91
C PRO A 108 -0.11 5.96 -12.40
N ASN A 109 0.44 4.90 -11.78
CA ASN A 109 0.44 4.63 -10.33
C ASN A 109 -0.86 4.10 -9.71
N ALA A 110 -1.87 3.78 -10.50
CA ALA A 110 -2.97 2.95 -10.00
C ALA A 110 -2.48 1.53 -9.70
N VAL A 111 -2.80 1.00 -8.52
CA VAL A 111 -2.40 -0.35 -8.11
C VAL A 111 -3.54 -1.05 -7.36
N SER A 112 -3.59 -2.38 -7.46
CA SER A 112 -4.45 -3.22 -6.62
C SER A 112 -3.58 -3.82 -5.52
N VAL A 113 -3.94 -3.59 -4.25
CA VAL A 113 -3.06 -3.93 -3.12
C VAL A 113 -3.83 -4.61 -2.00
N MET A 114 -3.10 -5.46 -1.29
CA MET A 114 -3.55 -6.03 -0.04
C MET A 114 -2.38 -6.29 0.89
N ALA A 115 -2.65 -6.33 2.18
CA ALA A 115 -1.70 -6.74 3.20
C ALA A 115 -2.38 -7.75 4.14
N VAL A 116 -1.60 -8.72 4.62
CA VAL A 116 -2.06 -9.73 5.55
C VAL A 116 -1.05 -9.82 6.69
N ALA A 117 -1.55 -9.86 7.92
CA ALA A 117 -0.74 -9.98 9.12
C ALA A 117 -1.39 -10.99 10.09
N PRO A 118 -0.65 -11.57 11.05
CA PRO A 118 -1.26 -12.36 12.10
C PRO A 118 -2.39 -11.60 12.81
N ARG A 119 -3.45 -12.31 13.22
CA ARG A 119 -4.60 -11.75 13.94
C ARG A 119 -4.20 -10.79 15.08
N GLY A 120 -4.83 -9.63 15.13
CA GLY A 120 -4.62 -8.60 16.16
C GLY A 120 -3.32 -7.82 16.06
N THR A 121 -2.55 -7.98 14.98
CA THR A 121 -1.25 -7.28 14.82
C THR A 121 -1.31 -6.12 13.85
N MET A 122 -2.39 -6.00 13.07
CA MET A 122 -2.63 -4.85 12.21
C MET A 122 -3.29 -3.74 13.02
N TYR A 123 -2.84 -2.50 12.82
CA TYR A 123 -3.47 -1.34 13.46
C TYR A 123 -4.86 -1.12 12.84
N ASP A 124 -5.87 -0.91 13.68
CA ASP A 124 -7.24 -0.56 13.28
C ASP A 124 -7.37 0.97 13.17
N PRO A 125 -7.58 1.53 11.95
CA PRO A 125 -7.69 2.96 11.74
C PRO A 125 -9.12 3.52 11.89
N SER A 126 -10.11 2.76 12.35
CA SER A 126 -11.53 3.16 12.37
C SER A 126 -11.81 4.55 13.00
N ALA A 127 -10.94 5.02 13.89
CA ALA A 127 -11.05 6.34 14.53
C ALA A 127 -10.32 7.50 13.80
N VAL A 128 -9.55 7.24 12.73
CA VAL A 128 -8.64 8.23 12.13
C VAL A 128 -8.69 8.18 10.59
N PHE A 129 -9.11 9.28 9.96
CA PHE A 129 -9.26 9.36 8.50
C PHE A 129 -7.97 9.73 7.74
N TYR A 130 -7.14 10.60 8.33
CA TYR A 130 -5.89 11.07 7.72
C TYR A 130 -4.70 10.78 8.62
N MET A 131 -3.57 10.45 8.00
CA MET A 131 -2.31 10.15 8.65
C MET A 131 -1.20 10.97 8.00
N GLU A 132 -0.37 11.60 8.82
CA GLU A 132 0.91 12.13 8.38
C GLU A 132 1.89 10.97 8.20
N LYS A 133 2.60 10.96 7.06
CA LYS A 133 3.46 9.86 6.62
C LYS A 133 4.85 10.40 6.37
N LEU A 134 5.85 9.63 6.78
CA LEU A 134 7.23 9.75 6.35
C LEU A 134 7.70 8.34 6.00
N ILE A 135 8.15 8.14 4.77
CA ILE A 135 8.59 6.83 4.27
C ILE A 135 9.94 7.02 3.59
N ALA A 136 10.92 6.21 3.96
CA ALA A 136 12.27 6.24 3.40
C ALA A 136 12.77 4.85 3.02
N GLY A 137 13.67 4.78 2.05
CA GLY A 137 14.40 3.56 1.70
C GLY A 137 15.28 3.03 2.85
N PRO A 138 15.73 1.75 2.77
CA PRO A 138 16.54 1.12 3.82
C PRO A 138 17.81 1.89 4.17
N GLU A 139 18.37 2.61 3.19
CA GLU A 139 19.58 3.43 3.35
C GLU A 139 19.42 4.55 4.39
N ALA A 140 18.21 5.09 4.54
CA ALA A 140 17.93 6.22 5.43
C ALA A 140 16.88 5.94 6.53
N ALA A 141 16.29 4.74 6.51
CA ALA A 141 15.22 4.31 7.42
C ALA A 141 15.55 4.51 8.90
N ASP A 142 16.79 4.23 9.31
CA ASP A 142 17.21 4.29 10.72
C ASP A 142 17.56 5.72 11.19
N VAL A 143 17.63 6.69 10.28
CA VAL A 143 18.05 8.07 10.59
C VAL A 143 16.94 9.11 10.47
N VAL A 144 15.88 8.83 9.71
CA VAL A 144 14.76 9.75 9.54
C VAL A 144 13.77 9.67 10.71
N ASP A 145 13.08 10.77 10.99
CA ASP A 145 12.07 10.85 12.05
C ASP A 145 11.00 11.88 11.68
N ILE A 146 9.73 11.44 11.66
CA ILE A 146 8.57 12.28 11.32
C ILE A 146 8.39 13.48 12.24
N ARG A 147 9.00 13.47 13.43
CA ARG A 147 8.94 14.57 14.41
C ARG A 147 9.96 15.67 14.14
N LEU A 148 10.94 15.42 13.27
CA LEU A 148 11.96 16.41 12.90
C LEU A 148 11.45 17.33 11.79
N PRO A 149 11.92 18.58 11.72
CA PRO A 149 11.68 19.45 10.57
C PRO A 149 12.08 18.76 9.26
N ILE A 150 11.32 18.97 8.18
CA ILE A 150 11.57 18.29 6.91
C ILE A 150 12.97 18.56 6.36
N ALA A 151 13.52 19.77 6.59
CA ALA A 151 14.88 20.13 6.19
C ALA A 151 15.95 19.23 6.84
N GLU A 152 15.74 18.84 8.10
CA GLU A 152 16.65 17.92 8.81
C GLU A 152 16.54 16.51 8.25
N ASN A 153 15.32 16.01 8.01
CA ASN A 153 15.11 14.71 7.35
C ASN A 153 15.78 14.65 5.97
N ILE A 154 15.65 15.70 5.15
CA ILE A 154 16.32 15.79 3.84
C ILE A 154 17.84 15.72 4.00
N ALA A 155 18.42 16.43 4.98
CA ALA A 155 19.86 16.39 5.23
C ALA A 155 20.34 15.01 5.70
N LEU A 156 19.54 14.32 6.53
CA LEU A 156 19.83 12.97 7.01
C LEU A 156 19.81 11.95 5.85
N VAL A 157 18.81 12.05 4.97
CA VAL A 157 18.74 11.22 3.75
C VAL A 157 19.94 11.47 2.84
N ALA A 158 20.26 12.74 2.54
CA ALA A 158 21.39 13.10 1.69
C ALA A 158 22.71 12.53 2.25
N LYS A 159 22.92 12.68 3.56
CA LYS A 159 24.10 12.16 4.26
C LYS A 159 24.16 10.63 4.21
N ALA A 160 23.05 9.95 4.47
CA ALA A 160 22.99 8.49 4.48
C ALA A 160 23.30 7.89 3.10
N LYS A 161 22.83 8.55 2.03
CA LYS A 161 23.05 8.14 0.64
C LYS A 161 24.35 8.66 0.01
N GLY A 162 25.05 9.57 0.68
CA GLY A 162 26.27 10.20 0.15
C GLY A 162 26.03 11.10 -1.05
N ILE A 163 24.86 11.75 -1.13
CA ILE A 163 24.45 12.63 -2.24
C ILE A 163 24.27 14.08 -1.77
N SER A 164 24.10 15.02 -2.70
CA SER A 164 23.80 16.41 -2.35
C SER A 164 22.33 16.59 -1.94
N LEU A 165 22.01 17.66 -1.20
CA LEU A 165 20.61 18.01 -0.86
C LEU A 165 19.75 18.16 -2.12
N SER A 166 20.31 18.72 -3.18
CA SER A 166 19.65 18.92 -4.47
C SER A 166 19.38 17.64 -5.26
N ASP A 167 20.03 16.53 -4.91
CA ASP A 167 19.78 15.24 -5.55
C ASP A 167 18.62 14.49 -4.86
N VAL A 168 18.34 14.80 -3.59
CA VAL A 168 17.21 14.22 -2.84
C VAL A 168 15.89 14.59 -3.52
N THR A 169 15.07 13.57 -3.79
CA THR A 169 13.74 13.72 -4.37
C THR A 169 12.67 13.29 -3.39
N VAL A 170 11.80 14.23 -3.05
CA VAL A 170 10.70 14.06 -2.11
C VAL A 170 9.37 13.93 -2.87
N CYS A 171 8.70 12.80 -2.70
CA CYS A 171 7.38 12.54 -3.25
C CYS A 171 6.29 13.10 -2.33
N VAL A 172 5.38 13.90 -2.89
CA VAL A 172 4.32 14.58 -2.13
C VAL A 172 3.01 14.53 -2.92
N LEU A 173 1.89 14.29 -2.23
CA LEU A 173 0.57 14.42 -2.82
C LEU A 173 0.29 15.88 -3.19
N ASP A 174 -0.09 16.15 -4.43
CA ASP A 174 -0.44 17.49 -4.92
C ASP A 174 -1.81 17.90 -4.37
N ARG A 175 -1.78 18.57 -3.22
CA ARG A 175 -2.97 18.99 -2.45
C ARG A 175 -2.68 20.33 -1.78
N PRO A 176 -3.68 21.23 -1.66
CA PRO A 176 -3.52 22.52 -0.98
C PRO A 176 -2.97 22.42 0.44
N ARG A 177 -3.33 21.35 1.17
CA ARG A 177 -2.85 21.10 2.54
C ARG A 177 -1.32 20.89 2.65
N HIS A 178 -0.63 20.61 1.54
CA HIS A 178 0.83 20.40 1.54
C HIS A 178 1.61 21.62 1.07
N GLN A 179 0.98 22.77 0.81
CA GLN A 179 1.70 23.93 0.29
C GLN A 179 2.85 24.39 1.21
N GLY A 180 2.62 24.42 2.53
CA GLY A 180 3.68 24.75 3.50
C GLY A 180 4.85 23.76 3.45
N LEU A 181 4.55 22.45 3.46
CA LEU A 181 5.54 21.39 3.33
C LEU A 181 6.35 21.50 2.02
N VAL A 182 5.68 21.81 0.90
CA VAL A 182 6.31 22.03 -0.40
C VAL A 182 7.29 23.19 -0.36
N ASP A 183 6.92 24.29 0.29
CA ASP A 183 7.78 25.47 0.41
C ASP A 183 9.01 25.17 1.28
N GLU A 184 8.83 24.42 2.37
CA GLU A 184 9.93 23.96 3.24
C GLU A 184 10.90 23.02 2.51
N ILE A 185 10.40 22.06 1.72
CA ILE A 185 11.22 21.14 0.92
C ILE A 185 12.06 21.93 -0.10
N ARG A 186 11.44 22.90 -0.79
CA ARG A 186 12.14 23.76 -1.76
C ARG A 186 13.20 24.62 -1.08
N ALA A 187 12.90 25.18 0.09
CA ALA A 187 13.85 25.96 0.87
C ALA A 187 15.05 25.13 1.34
N ALA A 188 14.84 23.84 1.65
CA ALA A 188 15.91 22.89 1.96
C ALA A 188 16.75 22.49 0.73
N GLY A 189 16.32 22.83 -0.48
CA GLY A 189 17.06 22.62 -1.73
C GLY A 189 16.77 21.29 -2.42
N ALA A 190 15.86 20.46 -1.91
CA ALA A 190 15.51 19.17 -2.52
C ALA A 190 14.53 19.31 -3.69
N ARG A 191 14.46 18.26 -4.53
CA ARG A 191 13.50 18.15 -5.63
C ARG A 191 12.17 17.60 -5.12
N ILE A 192 11.08 17.97 -5.78
CA ILE A 192 9.74 17.44 -5.48
C ILE A 192 9.22 16.65 -6.66
N LYS A 193 8.72 15.44 -6.39
CA LYS A 193 7.90 14.66 -7.30
C LYS A 193 6.44 14.71 -6.84
N PHE A 194 5.60 15.41 -7.58
CA PHE A 194 4.17 15.44 -7.28
C PHE A 194 3.48 14.17 -7.74
N ILE A 195 2.58 13.65 -6.91
CA ILE A 195 1.60 12.64 -7.28
C ILE A 195 0.19 13.16 -7.01
N ILE A 196 -0.75 12.93 -7.92
CA ILE A 196 -2.12 13.42 -7.74
C ILE A 196 -2.98 12.48 -6.91
N ASP A 197 -2.58 11.21 -6.78
CA ASP A 197 -3.22 10.15 -6.01
C ASP A 197 -2.22 9.00 -5.89
N GLY A 198 -2.57 7.93 -5.17
CA GLY A 198 -1.77 6.70 -5.16
C GLY A 198 -0.56 6.78 -4.24
N ASP A 199 -0.76 7.15 -2.98
CA ASP A 199 0.34 7.26 -2.02
C ASP A 199 0.81 5.90 -1.47
N VAL A 200 0.11 4.77 -1.72
CA VAL A 200 0.70 3.42 -1.55
C VAL A 200 1.85 3.26 -2.55
N ALA A 201 1.57 3.48 -3.84
CA ALA A 201 2.57 3.35 -4.89
C ALA A 201 3.72 4.35 -4.70
N GLY A 202 3.40 5.58 -4.28
CA GLY A 202 4.40 6.59 -3.91
C GLY A 202 5.31 6.13 -2.77
N GLY A 203 4.76 5.53 -1.72
CA GLY A 203 5.51 5.06 -0.56
C GLY A 203 6.41 3.86 -0.90
N ILE A 204 5.90 2.90 -1.66
CA ILE A 204 6.69 1.77 -2.18
C ILE A 204 7.83 2.27 -3.07
N THR A 205 7.58 3.32 -3.87
CA THR A 205 8.59 3.93 -4.73
C THR A 205 9.73 4.53 -3.90
N ALA A 206 9.41 5.27 -2.83
CA ALA A 206 10.42 5.83 -1.90
C ALA A 206 11.20 4.74 -1.14
N ALA A 207 10.58 3.59 -0.89
CA ALA A 207 11.19 2.50 -0.14
C ALA A 207 12.08 1.57 -0.98
N ARG A 208 12.11 1.72 -2.31
CA ARG A 208 12.86 0.86 -3.24
C ARG A 208 14.08 1.58 -3.82
N PRO A 209 15.19 0.87 -4.04
CA PRO A 209 16.35 1.43 -4.74
C PRO A 209 16.00 1.74 -6.20
N ASP A 210 16.78 2.65 -6.80
CA ASP A 210 16.77 2.97 -8.24
C ASP A 210 15.45 3.51 -8.81
N THR A 211 14.56 4.02 -7.97
CA THR A 211 13.27 4.62 -8.40
C THR A 211 13.35 6.13 -8.70
N GLY A 212 14.42 6.77 -8.22
CA GLY A 212 14.57 8.23 -8.25
C GLY A 212 13.70 8.97 -7.23
N VAL A 213 13.17 8.29 -6.21
CA VAL A 213 12.47 8.89 -5.08
C VAL A 213 13.14 8.43 -3.80
N ASP A 214 13.46 9.37 -2.92
CA ASP A 214 14.20 9.09 -1.68
C ASP A 214 13.30 9.15 -0.44
N LEU A 215 12.24 9.97 -0.50
CA LEU A 215 11.27 10.16 0.57
C LEU A 215 9.86 10.24 0.01
N LEU A 216 8.87 9.72 0.74
CA LEU A 216 7.49 10.17 0.65
C LEU A 216 7.13 10.87 1.96
N VAL A 217 6.57 12.08 1.86
CA VAL A 217 6.12 12.85 3.04
C VAL A 217 4.78 13.53 2.81
N GLY A 218 4.05 13.75 3.90
CA GLY A 218 2.81 14.52 3.92
C GLY A 218 1.62 13.73 4.45
N ILE A 219 0.43 14.29 4.27
CA ILE A 219 -0.83 13.80 4.82
C ILE A 219 -1.64 13.07 3.75
N GLY A 220 -1.95 11.79 4.00
CA GLY A 220 -2.75 10.92 3.15
C GLY A 220 -3.77 10.11 3.94
N GLY A 221 -4.48 9.18 3.29
CA GLY A 221 -5.46 8.32 3.97
C GLY A 221 -4.80 7.36 4.95
N THR A 222 -5.36 7.20 6.15
CA THR A 222 -4.84 6.27 7.17
C THR A 222 -4.80 4.81 6.72
N PRO A 223 -5.87 4.25 6.08
CA PRO A 223 -5.86 2.89 5.54
C PRO A 223 -4.63 2.56 4.68
N VAL A 224 -4.37 3.42 3.71
CA VAL A 224 -3.24 3.34 2.78
C VAL A 224 -1.90 3.42 3.53
N GLY A 225 -1.82 4.24 4.60
CA GLY A 225 -0.63 4.33 5.43
C GLY A 225 -0.26 2.98 6.07
N ILE A 226 -1.25 2.22 6.53
CA ILE A 226 -1.04 0.92 7.20
C ILE A 226 -0.62 -0.14 6.19
N ILE A 227 -1.29 -0.21 5.02
CA ILE A 227 -0.88 -1.10 3.92
C ILE A 227 0.57 -0.82 3.53
N THR A 228 0.93 0.46 3.42
CA THR A 228 2.29 0.86 3.06
C THR A 228 3.29 0.50 4.15
N ALA A 229 2.93 0.64 5.43
CA ALA A 229 3.76 0.22 6.56
C ALA A 229 3.98 -1.31 6.57
N CYS A 230 2.97 -2.11 6.24
CA CYS A 230 3.11 -3.55 6.06
C CYS A 230 4.12 -3.87 4.96
N ALA A 231 3.96 -3.28 3.77
CA ALA A 231 4.91 -3.45 2.66
C ALA A 231 6.33 -3.02 3.06
N ARG A 232 6.45 -1.88 3.76
CA ARG A 232 7.72 -1.31 4.21
C ARG A 232 8.46 -2.21 5.19
N LYS A 233 7.74 -2.78 6.16
CA LYS A 233 8.27 -3.73 7.14
C LYS A 233 8.80 -5.00 6.46
N CYS A 234 8.13 -5.48 5.42
CA CYS A 234 8.57 -6.64 4.64
C CYS A 234 9.86 -6.39 3.84
N ILE A 235 10.13 -5.15 3.42
CA ILE A 235 11.32 -4.78 2.61
C ILE A 235 12.42 -4.10 3.45
N GLY A 236 12.36 -4.22 4.79
CA GLY A 236 13.46 -3.84 5.69
C GLY A 236 13.63 -2.35 5.91
N GLY A 237 12.70 -1.70 6.61
CA GLY A 237 12.95 -0.38 7.19
C GLY A 237 11.69 0.36 7.61
N THR A 238 11.76 1.70 7.63
CA THR A 238 10.91 2.59 8.44
C THR A 238 9.87 3.34 7.62
#